data_AF-A0A4Q0XAG5-F1
#
_entry.id   AF-A0A4Q0XAG5-F1
#
_cell.length_a   1.000
_cell.length_b   1.000
_cell.length_c   1.000
_cell.angle_alpha   90.00
_cell.angle_beta   90.00
_cell.angle_gamma   90.00
#
_symmetry.space_group_name_H-M   'P 1'
#
loop_
_entity.id
_entity.type
_entity.pdbx_description
1 polymer ?
#
loop_
_entity_poly.entity_id
_entity_poly.type
_entity_poly.pdbx_seq_one_letter_code
_entity_poly.pdbx_strand_id
1 'polypeptide(L)'
;MANLNGLKKGFETNYNRTFGEKFKKDTVKRIENNEYTVSEISVLYDVSKTAVYKWVYKYSILYQKGYKQIVEPMSGTHKLKELQARINELEQAVGQKQMKVDFLEKLIELAESDLGIDIKKKAGSVPKSGSGRTAKK
;
A
#
# COMPACT_ATOMS: atom_id res chain seq x y z
N MET A 1 -29.57 24.04 -13.57
CA MET A 1 -28.35 23.28 -13.19
C MET A 1 -28.14 22.19 -14.24
N ALA A 2 -27.01 22.20 -14.95
CA ALA A 2 -26.74 21.25 -16.02
C ALA A 2 -26.44 19.85 -15.43
N ASN A 3 -27.16 18.84 -15.90
CA ASN A 3 -27.06 17.47 -15.43
C ASN A 3 -25.80 16.81 -16.04
N LEU A 4 -24.77 16.59 -15.22
CA LEU A 4 -23.45 16.06 -15.61
C LEU A 4 -23.42 14.53 -15.81
N ASN A 5 -24.58 13.85 -15.81
CA ASN A 5 -24.64 12.39 -15.94
C ASN A 5 -24.40 11.87 -17.38
N GLY A 6 -24.18 12.75 -18.36
CA GLY A 6 -23.98 12.38 -19.76
C GLY A 6 -22.52 12.25 -20.23
N LEU A 7 -21.52 12.51 -19.39
CA LEU A 7 -20.13 12.72 -19.82
C LEU A 7 -19.16 11.59 -19.44
N LYS A 8 -19.68 10.37 -19.26
CA LYS A 8 -18.86 9.15 -19.16
C LYS A 8 -19.23 8.14 -20.24
N LYS A 9 -19.19 8.57 -21.50
CA LYS A 9 -19.00 7.61 -22.60
C LYS A 9 -17.50 7.44 -22.83
N GLY A 10 -16.83 6.87 -21.83
CA GLY A 10 -15.51 6.32 -22.05
C GLY A 10 -15.63 5.26 -23.13
N PHE A 11 -14.62 5.12 -23.99
CA PHE A 11 -14.58 4.08 -24.99
C PHE A 11 -14.71 2.72 -24.30
N GLU A 12 -15.93 2.19 -24.20
CA GLU A 12 -16.16 0.79 -23.84
C GLU A 12 -15.70 -0.04 -25.03
N THR A 13 -14.39 -0.21 -25.11
CA THR A 13 -13.81 -1.22 -25.94
C THR A 13 -14.13 -2.55 -25.27
N ASN A 14 -15.33 -3.05 -25.55
CA ASN A 14 -15.77 -4.39 -25.22
C ASN A 14 -15.01 -5.37 -26.14
N TYR A 15 -13.67 -5.32 -26.07
CA TYR A 15 -12.84 -6.37 -26.64
C TYR A 15 -13.13 -7.62 -25.83
N ASN A 16 -13.52 -8.69 -26.51
CA ASN A 16 -13.56 -10.01 -25.92
C ASN A 16 -12.15 -10.38 -25.44
N ARG A 17 -11.82 -9.99 -24.20
CA ARG A 17 -10.55 -10.31 -23.56
C ARG A 17 -10.53 -11.82 -23.34
N THR A 18 -9.71 -12.49 -24.14
CA THR A 18 -9.49 -13.92 -23.98
C THR A 18 -8.17 -14.13 -23.26
N PHE A 19 -8.22 -14.90 -22.18
CA PHE A 19 -7.00 -15.29 -21.47
C PHE A 19 -6.42 -16.55 -22.12
N GLY A 20 -5.09 -16.56 -22.31
CA GLY A 20 -4.35 -17.72 -22.78
C GLY A 20 -4.51 -18.92 -21.85
N GLU A 21 -4.32 -20.13 -22.38
CA GLU A 21 -4.53 -21.35 -21.61
C GLU A 21 -3.54 -21.50 -20.45
N LYS A 22 -2.28 -21.11 -20.65
CA LYS A 22 -1.24 -21.12 -19.60
C LYS A 22 -1.68 -20.30 -18.39
N PHE A 23 -2.17 -19.08 -18.63
CA PHE A 23 -2.67 -18.19 -17.58
C PHE A 23 -3.83 -18.82 -16.81
N LYS A 24 -4.80 -19.42 -17.51
CA LYS A 24 -5.95 -20.07 -16.89
C LYS A 24 -5.51 -21.24 -15.99
N LYS A 25 -4.58 -22.08 -16.46
CA LYS A 25 -4.03 -23.19 -15.68
C LYS A 25 -3.26 -22.71 -14.44
N ASP A 26 -2.41 -21.70 -14.60
CA ASP A 26 -1.65 -21.13 -13.48
C ASP A 26 -2.59 -20.50 -12.44
N THR A 27 -3.64 -19.79 -12.89
CA THR A 27 -4.67 -19.24 -12.00
C THR A 27 -5.38 -20.34 -11.21
N VAL A 28 -5.74 -21.45 -11.85
CA VAL A 28 -6.38 -22.59 -11.17
C VAL A 28 -5.44 -23.24 -10.16
N LYS A 29 -4.15 -23.41 -10.48
CA LYS A 29 -3.17 -23.94 -9.51
C LYS A 29 -3.06 -23.08 -8.26
N ARG A 30 -3.06 -21.74 -8.41
CA ARG A 30 -3.04 -20.82 -7.25
C ARG A 30 -4.30 -20.95 -6.39
N ILE A 31 -5.46 -21.21 -7.01
CA ILE A 31 -6.71 -21.50 -6.29
C ILE A 31 -6.59 -22.84 -5.54
N GLU A 32 -6.08 -23.89 -6.20
CA GLU A 32 -5.90 -25.21 -5.57
C GLU A 32 -4.92 -25.15 -4.39
N ASN A 33 -3.89 -24.31 -4.47
CA ASN A 33 -2.94 -24.05 -3.39
C ASN A 33 -3.51 -23.16 -2.26
N ASN A 34 -4.77 -22.71 -2.36
CA ASN A 34 -5.39 -21.75 -1.45
C ASN A 34 -4.65 -20.40 -1.33
N GLU A 35 -3.87 -20.00 -2.35
CA GLU A 35 -3.19 -18.69 -2.37
C GLU A 35 -4.19 -17.55 -2.60
N TYR A 36 -5.18 -17.79 -3.46
CA TYR A 36 -6.23 -16.83 -3.77
C TYR A 36 -7.59 -17.52 -3.86
N THR A 37 -8.62 -16.81 -3.39
CA THR A 37 -10.00 -17.23 -3.60
C THR A 37 -10.52 -16.83 -4.99
N VAL A 38 -11.58 -17.50 -5.45
CA VAL A 38 -12.27 -17.17 -6.71
C VAL A 38 -12.74 -15.71 -6.74
N SER A 39 -13.18 -15.18 -5.59
CA SER A 39 -13.60 -13.77 -5.48
C SER A 39 -12.42 -12.80 -5.60
N GLU A 40 -11.28 -13.10 -4.98
CA GLU A 40 -10.08 -12.27 -5.08
C GLU A 40 -9.53 -12.22 -6.50
N ILE A 41 -9.50 -13.37 -7.19
CA ILE A 41 -9.06 -13.46 -8.60
C ILE A 41 -9.98 -12.67 -9.53
N SER A 42 -11.29 -12.72 -9.26
CA SER A 42 -12.28 -11.96 -10.02
C SER A 42 -12.01 -10.45 -9.95
N VAL A 43 -11.66 -9.94 -8.77
CA VAL A 43 -11.29 -8.53 -8.57
C VAL A 43 -9.90 -8.22 -9.15
N LEU A 44 -8.92 -9.09 -8.91
CA LEU A 44 -7.51 -8.86 -9.28
C LEU A 44 -7.30 -8.76 -10.80
N TYR A 45 -7.97 -9.63 -11.56
CA TYR A 45 -7.82 -9.68 -13.01
C TYR A 45 -9.02 -9.15 -13.79
N ASP A 46 -10.00 -8.57 -13.08
CA ASP A 46 -11.26 -8.09 -13.65
C ASP A 46 -11.96 -9.15 -14.51
N VAL A 47 -12.10 -10.35 -13.94
CA VAL A 47 -12.73 -11.50 -14.60
C VAL A 47 -14.00 -11.86 -13.87
N SER A 48 -15.06 -12.20 -14.60
CA SER A 48 -16.28 -12.70 -13.97
C SER A 48 -16.01 -13.98 -13.15
N LYS A 49 -16.58 -14.06 -11.94
CA LYS A 49 -16.48 -15.24 -11.08
C LYS A 49 -16.91 -16.52 -11.81
N THR A 50 -17.93 -16.43 -12.66
CA THR A 50 -18.44 -17.53 -13.49
C THR A 50 -17.38 -18.07 -14.46
N ALA A 51 -16.60 -17.19 -15.10
CA ALA A 51 -15.50 -17.62 -15.97
C ALA A 51 -14.39 -18.33 -15.17
N VAL A 52 -14.07 -17.81 -13.98
CA VAL A 52 -13.09 -18.44 -13.08
C VAL A 52 -13.56 -19.83 -12.63
N TYR A 53 -14.83 -19.99 -12.23
CA TYR A 53 -15.39 -21.32 -11.92
C TYR A 53 -15.32 -22.26 -13.12
N LYS A 54 -15.62 -21.79 -14.34
CA LYS A 54 -15.45 -22.61 -15.56
C LYS A 54 -14.01 -23.07 -15.75
N TRP A 55 -13.02 -22.24 -15.43
CA TRP A 55 -11.61 -22.64 -15.48
C TRP A 55 -11.29 -23.68 -14.43
N VAL A 56 -11.76 -23.51 -13.19
CA VAL A 56 -11.59 -24.49 -12.12
C VAL A 56 -12.18 -25.84 -12.54
N TYR A 57 -13.43 -25.88 -13.01
CA TYR A 57 -14.04 -27.13 -13.47
C TYR A 57 -13.29 -27.80 -14.64
N LYS A 58 -12.72 -26.99 -15.54
CA LYS A 58 -12.03 -27.52 -16.74
C LYS A 58 -10.60 -27.98 -16.44
N TYR A 59 -9.86 -27.25 -15.62
CA TYR A 59 -8.41 -27.42 -15.44
C TYR A 59 -8.00 -27.94 -14.06
N SER A 60 -8.89 -27.95 -13.07
CA SER A 60 -8.57 -28.49 -11.74
C SER A 60 -8.52 -30.01 -11.79
N ILE A 61 -7.42 -30.56 -11.27
CA ILE A 61 -7.20 -32.01 -11.18
C ILE A 61 -8.08 -32.59 -10.05
N LEU A 62 -8.27 -31.82 -8.98
CA LEU A 62 -9.06 -32.21 -7.81
C LEU A 62 -10.55 -32.33 -8.15
N TYR A 63 -11.10 -31.37 -8.89
CA TYR A 63 -12.51 -31.40 -9.32
C TYR A 63 -12.79 -32.51 -10.33
N GLN A 64 -11.88 -32.79 -11.27
CA GLN A 64 -12.06 -33.91 -12.21
C GLN A 64 -12.14 -35.27 -11.51
N LYS A 65 -11.51 -35.41 -10.33
CA LYS A 65 -11.54 -36.63 -9.52
C LYS A 65 -12.70 -36.65 -8.50
N GLY A 66 -13.59 -35.66 -8.52
CA GLY A 66 -14.74 -35.58 -7.61
C GLY A 66 -14.38 -35.21 -6.17
N TYR A 67 -13.16 -34.71 -5.92
CA TYR A 67 -12.72 -34.34 -4.58
C TYR A 67 -13.23 -32.94 -4.22
N LYS A 68 -14.03 -32.84 -3.16
CA LYS A 68 -14.47 -31.56 -2.60
C LYS A 68 -13.39 -31.02 -1.68
N GLN A 69 -12.62 -30.04 -2.15
CA GLN A 69 -11.63 -29.34 -1.32
C GLN A 69 -12.36 -28.55 -0.22
N ILE A 70 -12.25 -29.01 1.02
CA ILE A 70 -12.71 -28.27 2.20
C ILE A 70 -11.60 -27.28 2.54
N VAL A 71 -11.82 -26.01 2.21
CA VAL A 71 -10.90 -24.94 2.53
C VAL A 71 -11.20 -24.50 3.97
N GLU A 72 -10.37 -24.93 4.92
CA GLU A 72 -10.33 -24.30 6.23
C GLU A 72 -9.89 -22.84 6.05
N PRO A 73 -10.41 -21.87 6.84
CA PRO A 73 -10.09 -20.46 6.72
C PRO A 73 -8.64 -20.17 7.17
N MET A 74 -7.66 -20.65 6.40
CA MET A 74 -6.23 -20.39 6.59
C MET A 74 -5.87 -18.96 6.16
N SER A 75 -6.73 -18.27 5.38
CA SER A 75 -6.44 -16.94 4.80
C SER A 75 -6.21 -15.84 5.84
N GLY A 76 -6.75 -15.99 7.06
CA GLY A 76 -6.45 -15.08 8.16
C GLY A 76 -4.99 -15.15 8.58
N THR A 77 -4.40 -16.35 8.59
CA THR A 77 -3.07 -16.58 9.18
C THR A 77 -1.93 -16.10 8.29
N HIS A 78 -2.04 -16.25 6.96
CA HIS A 78 -1.01 -15.75 6.03
C HIS A 78 -0.99 -14.22 5.97
N LYS A 79 -2.16 -13.60 5.81
CA LYS A 79 -2.29 -12.14 5.82
C LYS A 79 -1.86 -11.57 7.16
N LEU A 80 -2.18 -12.24 8.28
CA LEU A 80 -1.66 -11.85 9.60
C LEU A 80 -0.13 -11.89 9.66
N LYS A 81 0.51 -12.95 9.14
CA LYS A 81 1.97 -13.06 9.12
C LYS A 81 2.62 -11.98 8.26
N GLU A 82 2.09 -11.71 7.07
CA GLU A 82 2.59 -10.65 6.19
C GLU A 82 2.42 -9.26 6.82
N LEU A 83 1.27 -8.99 7.42
CA LEU A 83 1.02 -7.74 8.12
C LEU A 83 1.94 -7.58 9.33
N GLN A 84 2.15 -8.65 10.10
CA GLN A 84 3.08 -8.63 11.24
C GLN A 84 4.52 -8.37 10.81
N ALA A 85 4.98 -9.01 9.72
CA ALA A 85 6.31 -8.77 9.17
C ALA A 85 6.49 -7.30 8.78
N ARG A 86 5.48 -6.71 8.13
CA ARG A 86 5.51 -5.31 7.71
C ARG A 86 5.47 -4.34 8.89
N ILE A 87 4.73 -4.66 9.94
CA ILE A 87 4.74 -3.88 11.20
C ILE A 87 6.14 -3.89 11.79
N ASN A 88 6.77 -5.06 11.91
CA ASN A 88 8.12 -5.19 12.47
C ASN A 88 9.16 -4.36 11.68
N GLU A 89 9.11 -4.40 10.34
CA GLU A 89 9.99 -3.59 9.48
C GLU A 89 9.80 -2.09 9.71
N LEU A 90 8.54 -1.65 9.81
CA LEU A 90 8.21 -0.25 10.05
C LEU A 90 8.64 0.21 11.44
N GLU A 91 8.40 -0.60 12.47
CA GLU A 91 8.86 -0.32 13.84
C GLU A 91 10.38 -0.20 13.92
N GLN A 92 11.11 -1.08 13.24
CA GLN A 92 12.57 -1.01 13.16
C GLN A 92 13.04 0.29 12.48
N ALA A 93 12.44 0.65 11.35
CA ALA A 93 12.78 1.87 10.63
C ALA A 93 12.45 3.14 11.43
N VAL A 94 11.35 3.14 12.18
CA VAL A 94 10.98 4.23 13.09
C VAL A 94 11.97 4.34 14.23
N GLY A 95 12.35 3.23 14.87
CA GLY A 95 13.34 3.23 15.95
C GLY A 95 14.71 3.77 15.52
N GLN A 96 15.19 3.37 14.34
CA GLN A 96 16.44 3.90 13.77
C GLN A 96 16.38 5.42 13.54
N LYS A 97 15.25 5.92 13.04
CA LYS A 97 15.04 7.36 12.82
C LYS A 97 14.95 8.10 14.15
N GLN A 98 14.26 7.55 15.15
CA GLN A 98 14.13 8.18 16.48
C GLN A 98 15.50 8.34 17.14
N MET A 99 16.35 7.30 17.15
CA MET A 99 17.70 7.40 17.69
C MET A 99 18.53 8.51 17.03
N LYS A 100 18.40 8.70 15.71
CA LYS A 100 19.08 9.77 14.99
C LYS A 100 18.55 11.16 15.39
N VAL A 101 17.24 11.29 15.56
CA VAL A 101 16.62 12.54 16.02
C VAL A 101 17.10 12.87 17.43
N ASP A 102 17.02 11.91 18.37
CA ASP A 102 17.44 12.10 19.76
C ASP A 102 18.91 12.53 19.85
N PHE A 103 19.78 11.92 19.05
CA PHE A 103 21.19 12.29 18.98
C PHE A 103 21.40 13.72 18.47
N LEU A 104 20.72 14.10 17.38
CA LEU A 104 20.82 15.46 16.84
C LEU A 104 20.25 16.50 17.80
N GLU A 105 19.16 16.19 18.51
CA GLU A 105 18.59 17.07 19.53
C GLU A 105 19.57 17.28 20.68
N LYS A 106 20.23 16.21 21.16
CA LYS A 106 21.27 16.30 22.20
C LYS A 106 22.50 17.08 21.75
N LEU A 107 22.93 16.90 20.50
CA LEU A 107 24.03 17.69 19.94
C LEU A 107 23.69 19.17 19.89
N ILE A 108 22.45 19.52 19.50
CA ILE A 108 22.00 20.91 19.48
C ILE A 108 21.97 21.47 20.91
N GLU A 109 21.45 20.73 21.88
CA GLU A 109 21.44 21.16 23.29
C GLU A 109 22.84 21.48 23.82
N LEU A 110 23.82 20.61 23.54
CA LEU A 110 25.22 20.83 23.94
C LEU A 110 25.84 22.04 23.21
N ALA A 111 25.57 22.19 21.91
CA ALA A 111 26.05 23.33 21.15
C ALA A 111 25.44 24.66 21.64
N GLU A 112 24.16 24.65 22.02
CA GLU A 112 23.48 25.81 22.60
C GLU A 112 24.06 26.17 23.98
N SER A 113 24.37 25.18 24.82
CA SER A 113 25.01 25.42 26.12
C SER A 113 26.43 25.98 25.97
N ASP A 114 27.20 25.47 25.02
CA ASP A 114 28.60 25.87 24.84
C ASP A 114 28.74 27.25 24.17
N LEU A 115 27.84 27.57 23.22
CA LEU A 115 27.89 28.82 22.45
C LEU A 115 27.05 29.95 23.07
N GLY A 116 26.16 29.66 24.02
CA GLY A 116 25.26 30.64 24.64
C GLY A 116 24.27 31.28 23.66
N ILE A 117 24.02 30.63 22.52
CA ILE A 117 23.13 31.09 21.45
C ILE A 117 22.05 30.04 21.25
N ASP A 118 20.78 30.47 21.18
CA ASP A 118 19.64 29.62 20.83
C ASP A 118 19.67 29.33 19.31
N ILE A 119 20.22 28.17 18.95
CA ILE A 119 20.46 27.73 17.57
C ILE A 119 19.12 27.35 16.92
N LYS A 120 18.23 26.68 17.66
CA LYS A 120 16.88 26.33 17.20
C LYS A 120 16.10 27.56 16.70
N LYS A 121 16.28 28.71 17.35
CA LYS A 121 15.55 29.95 17.03
C LYS A 121 16.17 30.76 15.89
N LYS A 122 17.48 30.65 15.65
CA LYS A 122 18.20 31.44 14.63
C LYS A 122 18.31 30.78 13.26
N ALA A 123 18.10 29.46 13.16
CA ALA A 123 18.31 28.70 11.92
C ALA A 123 17.40 29.08 10.73
N GLY A 124 16.30 29.82 10.95
CA GLY A 124 15.33 30.19 9.90
C GLY A 124 15.03 31.68 9.77
N SER A 125 15.63 32.55 10.59
CA SER A 125 15.28 33.97 10.60
C SER A 125 16.26 34.79 9.74
N VAL A 126 15.78 35.31 8.61
CA VAL A 126 16.48 36.42 7.91
C VAL A 126 16.39 37.66 8.82
N PRO A 127 17.49 38.38 9.11
CA PRO A 127 17.42 39.60 9.89
C PRO A 127 16.52 40.61 9.17
N LYS A 128 15.36 40.92 9.75
CA LYS A 128 14.53 42.02 9.23
C LYS A 128 15.23 43.32 9.57
N SER A 129 15.69 44.05 8.56
CA SER A 129 16.27 45.38 8.73
C SER A 129 15.24 46.28 9.42
N GLY A 130 15.56 46.73 10.64
CA GLY A 130 14.71 47.65 11.38
C GLY A 130 14.64 48.98 10.65
N SER A 131 13.43 49.40 10.28
CA SER A 131 13.17 50.76 9.78
C SER A 131 13.30 51.77 10.92
N GLY A 132 14.50 52.31 11.14
CA GLY A 132 14.66 53.62 11.82
C GLY A 132 14.34 54.75 10.82
N ARG A 133 13.73 55.89 11.15
CA ARG A 133 13.59 56.65 12.40
C ARG A 133 12.21 57.33 12.41
N THR A 134 11.55 57.46 13.55
CA THR A 134 10.57 58.53 13.77
C THR A 134 11.05 59.43 14.91
N ALA A 135 11.04 60.73 14.63
CA ALA A 135 11.88 61.75 15.23
C ALA A 135 11.49 62.15 16.65
N LYS A 136 12.47 62.73 17.37
CA LYS A 136 12.24 63.48 18.61
C LYS A 136 11.28 64.67 18.36
N LYS A 137 10.25 64.79 19.19
CA LYS A 137 9.76 66.07 19.71
C LYS A 137 9.24 65.85 21.12
#